data_AF-A0A0A0I423-F1
#
_entry.id   AF-A0A0A0I423-F1
#
_cell.length_a   1.000
_cell.length_b   1.000
_cell.length_c   1.000
_cell.angle_alpha   90.00
_cell.angle_beta   90.00
_cell.angle_gamma   90.00
#
_symmetry.space_group_name_H-M   'P 1'
#
loop_
_entity.id
_entity.type
_entity.pdbx_description
1 polymer ?
#
loop_
_entity_poly.entity_id
_entity_poly.type
_entity_poly.pdbx_seq_one_letter_code
_entity_poly.pdbx_strand_id
1 'polypeptide(L)'
;MDILNIFLLFLNFYTYLYVGCKLNNLKFKITLQNFTLILIISVVHRFLPKFSFYHYSKIMLTFIMLFFLFKQTFKQDFFKIIELCFFTLIIMIIAEQFISIIFTKILNIDLCVIKSNKLFLLISNIAILILYVLMTNIKYLLVKFYQNTCNLDSRNNIIRN
;
A
#
# COMPACT_ATOMS: atom_id res chain seq x y z
N MET A 1 15.08 -15.70 11.41
CA MET A 1 14.24 -15.76 10.19
C MET A 1 12.95 -14.96 10.34
N ASP A 2 12.29 -15.01 11.50
CA ASP A 2 11.07 -14.23 11.75
C ASP A 2 11.29 -12.71 11.78
N ILE A 3 12.46 -12.25 12.27
CA ILE A 3 12.79 -10.82 12.36
C ILE A 3 12.77 -10.15 10.97
N LEU A 4 13.35 -10.77 9.94
CA LEU A 4 13.34 -10.21 8.58
C LEU A 4 11.93 -10.11 8.00
N ASN A 5 11.08 -11.12 8.24
CA ASN A 5 9.69 -11.09 7.79
C ASN A 5 8.86 -10.04 8.54
N ILE A 6 9.09 -9.87 9.84
CA ILE A 6 8.46 -8.79 10.64
C ILE A 6 8.93 -7.43 10.13
N PHE A 7 10.21 -7.27 9.79
CA PHE A 7 10.74 -6.04 9.22
C PHE A 7 10.15 -5.72 7.85
N LEU A 8 10.00 -6.71 6.97
CA LEU A 8 9.34 -6.54 5.68
C LEU A 8 7.86 -6.17 5.84
N LEU A 9 7.15 -6.80 6.79
CA LEU A 9 5.78 -6.43 7.14
C LEU A 9 5.68 -5.00 7.67
N PHE A 10 6.63 -4.60 8.52
CA PHE A 10 6.74 -3.24 9.03
C PHE A 10 6.88 -2.23 7.89
N LEU A 11 7.81 -2.48 6.96
CA LEU A 11 7.97 -1.66 5.75
C LEU A 11 6.69 -1.60 4.92
N ASN A 12 5.98 -2.73 4.79
CA ASN A 12 4.76 -2.80 4.00
C ASN A 12 3.63 -1.96 4.60
N PHE A 13 3.34 -2.13 5.90
CA PHE A 13 2.34 -1.32 6.61
C PHE A 13 2.72 0.16 6.70
N TYR A 14 4.01 0.45 6.83
CA TYR A 14 4.52 1.81 6.74
C TYR A 14 4.25 2.43 5.37
N THR A 15 4.48 1.68 4.29
CA THR A 15 4.22 2.13 2.93
C THR A 15 2.72 2.30 2.69
N TYR A 16 1.87 1.43 3.24
CA TYR A 16 0.42 1.63 3.21
C TYR A 16 0.00 2.93 3.90
N LEU A 17 0.60 3.26 5.06
CA LEU A 17 0.33 4.54 5.72
C LEU A 17 0.74 5.73 4.85
N TYR A 18 1.91 5.66 4.22
CA TYR A 18 2.36 6.69 3.28
C TYR A 18 1.38 6.88 2.12
N VAL A 19 0.95 5.78 1.49
CA VAL A 19 0.00 5.80 0.37
C VAL A 19 -1.35 6.32 0.83
N GLY A 20 -1.87 5.87 1.98
CA GLY A 20 -3.10 6.37 2.57
C GLY A 20 -3.07 7.88 2.80
N CYS A 21 -1.96 8.41 3.35
CA CYS A 21 -1.76 9.85 3.52
C CYS A 21 -1.82 10.58 2.18
N LYS A 22 -1.11 10.07 1.16
CA LYS A 22 -1.08 10.67 -0.18
C LYS A 22 -2.45 10.66 -0.87
N LEU A 23 -3.17 9.56 -0.78
CA LEU A 23 -4.52 9.41 -1.32
C LEU A 23 -5.52 10.36 -0.66
N ASN A 24 -5.32 10.67 0.61
CA ASN A 24 -6.15 11.58 1.38
C ASN A 24 -5.65 13.04 1.35
N ASN A 25 -4.68 13.36 0.48
CA ASN A 25 -4.05 14.69 0.38
C ASN A 25 -3.47 15.24 1.70
N LEU A 26 -3.06 14.37 2.62
CA LEU A 26 -2.46 14.74 3.89
C LEU A 26 -0.93 14.75 3.80
N LYS A 27 -0.29 15.65 4.56
CA LYS A 27 1.16 15.65 4.73
C LYS A 27 1.56 14.42 5.55
N PHE A 28 2.38 13.56 4.97
CA PHE A 28 2.92 12.40 5.69
C PHE A 28 3.89 12.87 6.78
N LYS A 29 3.61 12.51 8.03
CA LYS A 29 4.49 12.74 9.18
C LYS A 29 4.61 11.46 10.00
N ILE A 30 5.84 11.05 10.27
CA ILE A 30 6.11 9.93 11.18
C ILE A 30 5.96 10.44 12.60
N THR A 31 5.02 9.86 13.34
CA THR A 31 4.87 10.07 14.78
C THR A 31 5.28 8.80 15.51
N LEU A 32 5.74 8.94 16.76
CA LEU A 32 6.09 7.79 17.60
C LEU A 32 4.89 6.84 17.77
N GLN A 33 3.68 7.39 17.86
CA GLN A 33 2.44 6.63 17.94
C GLN A 33 2.18 5.79 16.68
N ASN A 34 2.33 6.36 15.48
CA ASN A 34 2.16 5.61 14.24
C ASN A 34 3.24 4.53 14.08
N PHE A 35 4.49 4.85 14.45
CA PHE A 35 5.60 3.90 14.40
C PHE A 35 5.36 2.67 15.29
N THR A 36 5.01 2.91 16.57
CA THR A 36 4.73 1.84 17.54
C THR A 36 3.53 1.00 17.12
N LEU A 37 2.47 1.64 16.60
CA LEU A 37 1.29 0.94 16.12
C LEU A 37 1.58 0.06 14.90
N ILE A 38 2.36 0.53 13.93
CA ILE A 38 2.78 -0.28 12.78
C ILE A 38 3.62 -1.48 13.25
N LEU A 39 4.51 -1.28 14.22
CA LEU A 39 5.32 -2.36 14.78
C LEU A 39 4.46 -3.44 15.43
N ILE A 40 3.48 -3.06 16.25
CA ILE A 40 2.52 -3.99 16.86
C ILE A 40 1.74 -4.75 15.79
N ILE A 41 1.19 -4.04 14.80
CA ILE A 41 0.44 -4.66 13.70
C ILE A 41 1.31 -5.67 12.94
N SER A 42 2.58 -5.36 12.69
CA SER A 42 3.50 -6.23 11.95
C SER A 42 3.79 -7.53 12.70
N VAL A 43 3.98 -7.43 14.02
CA VAL A 43 4.14 -8.60 14.90
C VAL A 43 2.85 -9.43 14.89
N VAL A 44 1.70 -8.80 15.16
CA VAL A 44 0.40 -9.47 15.24
C VAL A 44 0.03 -10.15 13.91
N HIS A 45 0.23 -9.48 12.78
CA HIS A 45 -0.01 -10.02 11.44
C HIS A 45 0.87 -11.23 11.12
N ARG A 46 2.10 -11.29 11.65
CA ARG A 46 2.96 -12.47 11.50
C ARG A 46 2.45 -13.69 12.27
N PHE A 47 1.82 -13.48 13.42
CA PHE A 47 1.35 -14.57 14.29
C PHE A 47 -0.06 -15.06 13.94
N LEU A 48 -0.98 -14.17 13.54
CA LEU A 48 -2.39 -14.51 13.24
C LEU A 48 -2.59 -15.64 12.20
N PRO A 49 -1.87 -15.68 11.07
CA PRO A 49 -2.01 -16.73 10.07
C PRO A 49 -1.57 -18.12 10.53
N LYS A 50 -0.84 -18.23 11.66
CA LYS A 50 -0.45 -19.53 12.22
C LYS A 50 -1.63 -20.25 12.89
N PHE A 51 -2.72 -19.54 13.19
CA PHE A 51 -3.96 -20.16 13.61
C PHE A 51 -4.68 -20.74 12.38
N SER A 52 -5.09 -22.01 12.47
CA SER A 52 -5.53 -22.88 11.36
C SER A 52 -6.61 -22.29 10.44
N PHE A 53 -7.41 -21.34 10.91
CA PHE A 53 -8.49 -20.72 10.14
C PHE A 53 -8.07 -19.56 9.22
N TYR A 54 -6.90 -18.95 9.41
CA TYR A 54 -6.52 -17.70 8.73
C TYR A 54 -5.56 -17.88 7.54
N HIS A 55 -5.21 -19.11 7.19
CA HIS A 55 -4.19 -19.36 6.18
C HIS A 55 -4.59 -18.92 4.76
N TYR A 56 -5.89 -18.95 4.45
CA TYR A 56 -6.47 -18.55 3.16
C TYR A 56 -6.93 -17.08 3.13
N SER A 57 -7.09 -16.42 4.28
CA SER A 57 -7.68 -15.09 4.39
C SER A 57 -6.64 -13.97 4.60
N LYS A 58 -5.41 -14.13 4.09
CA LYS A 58 -4.33 -13.14 4.25
C LYS A 58 -4.73 -11.73 3.80
N ILE A 59 -5.43 -11.62 2.67
CA ILE A 59 -5.90 -10.31 2.15
C ILE A 59 -6.92 -9.69 3.11
N MET A 60 -7.87 -10.49 3.61
CA MET A 60 -8.85 -10.08 4.62
C MET A 60 -8.18 -9.62 5.92
N LEU A 61 -7.17 -10.36 6.39
CA LEU A 61 -6.39 -9.98 7.56
C LEU A 61 -5.65 -8.66 7.36
N THR A 62 -5.00 -8.48 6.19
CA THR A 62 -4.33 -7.22 5.86
C THR A 62 -5.33 -6.07 5.79
N PHE A 63 -6.53 -6.29 5.24
CA PHE A 63 -7.60 -5.28 5.21
C PHE A 63 -8.02 -4.85 6.62
N ILE A 64 -8.28 -5.80 7.53
CA ILE A 64 -8.69 -5.50 8.91
C ILE A 64 -7.61 -4.70 9.64
N MET A 65 -6.34 -5.11 9.51
CA MET A 65 -5.21 -4.42 10.13
C MET A 65 -5.01 -3.02 9.56
N LEU A 66 -5.16 -2.88 8.24
CA LEU A 66 -5.06 -1.59 7.56
C LEU A 66 -6.20 -0.64 7.96
N PHE A 67 -7.41 -1.16 8.09
CA PHE A 67 -8.57 -0.42 8.58
C PHE A 67 -8.32 0.13 9.97
N PHE A 68 -7.78 -0.69 10.89
CA PHE A 68 -7.44 -0.25 12.24
C PHE A 68 -6.37 0.84 12.23
N LEU A 69 -5.30 0.65 11.44
CA LEU A 69 -4.24 1.64 11.25
C LEU A 69 -4.81 2.99 10.76
N PHE A 70 -5.61 2.98 9.70
CA PHE A 70 -6.16 4.20 9.12
C PHE A 70 -7.20 4.88 10.01
N LYS A 71 -8.04 4.10 10.71
CA LYS A 71 -9.00 4.66 11.66
C LYS A 71 -8.30 5.41 12.79
N GLN A 72 -7.22 4.84 13.31
CA GLN A 72 -6.44 5.47 14.36
C GLN A 72 -5.69 6.70 13.86
N THR A 73 -5.11 6.66 12.65
CA THR A 73 -4.31 7.78 12.14
C THR A 73 -5.14 8.94 11.59
N PHE A 74 -6.19 8.70 10.81
CA PHE A 74 -6.90 9.75 10.08
C PHE A 74 -8.12 10.32 10.79
N LYS A 75 -8.66 9.63 11.81
CA LYS A 75 -9.88 10.04 12.54
C LYS A 75 -11.05 10.44 11.62
N GLN A 76 -11.15 9.83 10.45
CA GLN A 76 -12.20 10.08 9.47
C GLN A 76 -13.44 9.21 9.70
N ASP A 77 -14.49 9.52 8.95
CA ASP A 77 -15.70 8.73 8.86
C ASP A 77 -15.41 7.29 8.43
N PHE A 78 -16.23 6.37 8.91
CA PHE A 78 -16.07 4.93 8.67
C PHE A 78 -16.00 4.59 7.17
N PHE A 79 -16.92 5.12 6.36
CA PHE A 79 -16.99 4.86 4.92
C PHE A 79 -15.75 5.35 4.17
N LYS A 80 -15.24 6.55 4.49
CA LYS A 80 -14.02 7.09 3.86
C LYS A 80 -12.80 6.22 4.15
N ILE A 81 -12.71 5.65 5.35
CA ILE A 81 -11.60 4.76 5.72
C ILE A 81 -11.69 3.44 4.97
N ILE A 82 -12.89 2.87 4.83
CA ILE A 82 -13.10 1.65 4.02
C ILE A 82 -12.66 1.90 2.58
N GLU A 83 -13.13 2.99 1.99
CA GLU A 83 -12.77 3.40 0.63
C GLU A 83 -11.25 3.54 0.48
N LEU A 84 -10.61 4.22 1.43
CA LEU A 84 -9.16 4.40 1.44
C LEU A 84 -8.42 3.06 1.53
N CYS A 85 -8.84 2.17 2.43
CA CYS A 85 -8.26 0.82 2.56
C CYS A 85 -8.40 0.02 1.27
N PHE A 86 -9.57 0.10 0.63
CA PHE A 86 -9.85 -0.59 -0.62
C PHE A 86 -8.91 -0.11 -1.74
N PHE A 87 -8.77 1.21 -1.94
CA PHE A 87 -7.85 1.74 -2.93
C PHE A 87 -6.39 1.44 -2.63
N THR A 88 -5.97 1.54 -1.36
CA THR A 88 -4.62 1.19 -0.93
C THR A 88 -4.29 -0.26 -1.27
N LEU A 89 -5.20 -1.21 -1.02
CA LEU A 89 -5.00 -2.62 -1.36
C LEU A 89 -5.01 -2.89 -2.86
N ILE A 90 -5.92 -2.28 -3.63
CA ILE A 90 -5.97 -2.47 -5.08
C ILE A 90 -4.63 -2.07 -5.72
N ILE A 91 -4.12 -0.88 -5.37
CA ILE A 91 -2.86 -0.39 -5.96
C ILE A 91 -1.71 -1.34 -5.56
N MET A 92 -1.74 -1.92 -4.36
CA MET A 92 -0.72 -2.89 -3.92
C MET A 92 -0.79 -4.19 -4.72
N ILE A 93 -1.99 -4.74 -4.88
CA ILE A 93 -2.21 -5.98 -5.66
C ILE A 93 -1.74 -5.76 -7.09
N ILE A 94 -2.07 -4.61 -7.70
CA ILE A 94 -1.60 -4.27 -9.04
C ILE A 94 -0.06 -4.24 -9.08
N ALA A 95 0.60 -3.59 -8.12
CA ALA A 95 2.06 -3.55 -8.07
C ALA A 95 2.68 -4.96 -7.95
N GLU A 96 2.10 -5.82 -7.11
CA GLU A 96 2.54 -7.22 -6.97
C GLU A 96 2.38 -8.01 -8.28
N GLN A 97 1.24 -7.85 -8.97
CA GLN A 97 1.02 -8.50 -10.27
C GLN A 97 1.99 -8.01 -11.34
N PHE A 98 2.27 -6.70 -11.42
CA PHE A 98 3.24 -6.16 -12.36
C PHE A 98 4.64 -6.73 -12.14
N ILE A 99 5.11 -6.78 -10.89
CA ILE A 99 6.41 -7.34 -10.56
C ILE A 99 6.45 -8.86 -10.86
N SER A 100 5.39 -9.59 -10.55
CA SER A 100 5.26 -11.01 -10.89
C SER A 100 5.36 -11.25 -12.40
N ILE A 101 4.70 -10.43 -13.22
CA ILE A 101 4.78 -10.49 -14.68
C ILE A 101 6.21 -10.20 -15.16
N ILE A 102 6.87 -9.18 -14.62
CA ILE A 102 8.26 -8.85 -14.97
C ILE A 102 9.19 -10.05 -14.68
N PHE A 103 9.08 -10.64 -13.50
CA PHE A 103 9.92 -11.78 -13.14
C PHE A 103 9.65 -13.01 -14.01
N THR A 104 8.38 -13.36 -14.24
CA THR A 104 8.02 -14.59 -14.96
C THR A 104 8.14 -14.47 -16.47
N LYS A 105 7.77 -13.32 -17.06
CA LYS A 105 7.71 -13.15 -18.52
C LYS A 105 8.94 -12.49 -19.11
N ILE A 106 9.53 -11.52 -18.40
CA ILE A 106 10.69 -10.77 -18.94
C ILE A 106 11.99 -11.44 -18.53
N LEU A 107 12.13 -11.76 -17.25
CA LEU A 107 13.34 -12.37 -16.69
C LEU A 107 13.31 -13.91 -16.72
N ASN A 108 12.17 -14.51 -17.07
CA ASN A 108 11.95 -15.95 -17.15
C ASN A 108 12.34 -16.70 -15.84
N ILE A 109 12.08 -16.07 -14.70
CA ILE A 109 12.34 -16.63 -13.37
C ILE A 109 11.05 -17.27 -12.85
N ASP A 110 11.15 -18.53 -12.41
CA ASP A 110 10.04 -19.23 -11.77
C ASP A 110 9.72 -18.61 -10.39
N LEU A 111 8.43 -18.36 -10.13
CA LEU A 111 7.91 -17.89 -8.84
C LEU A 111 8.27 -18.86 -7.70
N CYS A 112 8.40 -20.15 -7.96
CA CYS A 112 8.84 -21.14 -6.97
C CYS A 112 10.28 -20.86 -6.51
N VAL A 113 11.16 -20.45 -7.43
CA VAL A 113 12.55 -20.06 -7.13
C VAL A 113 12.58 -18.75 -6.33
N ILE A 114 11.73 -17.79 -6.68
CA ILE A 114 11.63 -16.51 -5.94
C ILE A 114 11.13 -16.75 -4.51
N LYS A 115 10.15 -17.64 -4.33
CA LYS A 115 9.60 -17.96 -3.01
C LYS A 115 10.58 -18.75 -2.13
N SER A 116 11.38 -19.63 -2.71
CA SER A 116 12.33 -20.49 -1.98
C SER A 116 13.65 -19.78 -1.69
N ASN A 117 14.08 -18.84 -2.53
CA ASN A 117 15.32 -18.10 -2.35
C ASN A 117 15.11 -16.76 -1.62
N LYS A 118 15.72 -16.62 -0.45
CA LYS A 118 15.58 -15.46 0.45
C LYS A 118 16.02 -14.14 -0.18
N LEU A 119 17.08 -14.16 -0.99
CA LEU A 119 17.58 -12.96 -1.65
C LEU A 119 16.59 -12.47 -2.70
N PHE A 120 16.08 -13.37 -3.55
CA PHE A 120 15.06 -13.04 -4.54
C PHE A 120 13.75 -12.58 -3.89
N LEU A 121 13.33 -13.21 -2.79
CA LEU A 121 12.15 -12.79 -2.04
C LEU A 121 12.29 -11.35 -1.52
N LEU A 122 13.46 -11.01 -0.96
CA LEU A 122 13.72 -9.66 -0.45
C LEU A 122 13.75 -8.63 -1.59
N ILE A 123 14.46 -8.93 -2.69
CA ILE A 123 14.51 -8.08 -3.88
C ILE A 123 13.11 -7.86 -4.45
N SER A 124 12.31 -8.91 -4.56
CA SER A 124 10.93 -8.84 -5.05
C SER A 124 10.06 -7.93 -4.18
N ASN A 125 10.10 -8.09 -2.84
CA ASN A 125 9.34 -7.22 -1.93
C ASN A 125 9.76 -5.76 -2.04
N ILE A 126 11.07 -5.48 -2.12
CA ILE A 126 11.57 -4.10 -2.29
C ILE A 126 11.09 -3.52 -3.63
N ALA A 127 11.17 -4.29 -4.71
CA ALA A 127 10.69 -3.86 -6.02
C ALA A 127 9.19 -3.54 -6.02
N ILE A 128 8.37 -4.36 -5.35
CA ILE A 128 6.94 -4.12 -5.18
C ILE A 128 6.70 -2.81 -4.42
N LEU A 129 7.41 -2.58 -3.31
CA LEU A 129 7.27 -1.35 -2.52
C LEU A 129 7.63 -0.09 -3.33
N ILE A 130 8.71 -0.14 -4.11
CA ILE A 130 9.12 0.96 -4.99
C ILE A 130 8.03 1.23 -6.04
N LEU A 131 7.56 0.18 -6.72
CA LEU A 131 6.54 0.32 -7.75
C LEU A 131 5.23 0.85 -7.17
N TYR A 132 4.86 0.40 -5.98
CA TYR A 132 3.66 0.82 -5.27
C TYR A 132 3.68 2.33 -4.93
N VAL A 133 4.81 2.83 -4.43
CA VAL A 133 5.02 4.26 -4.19
C VAL A 133 4.97 5.06 -5.50
N LEU A 134 5.62 4.57 -6.56
CA LEU A 134 5.62 5.20 -7.87
C LEU A 134 4.20 5.32 -8.45
N MET A 135 3.43 4.23 -8.45
CA MET A 135 2.04 4.21 -8.94
C MET A 135 1.17 5.21 -8.19
N THR A 136 1.33 5.30 -6.87
CA THR A 136 0.59 6.26 -6.04
C THR A 136 0.93 7.70 -6.41
N ASN A 137 2.22 8.01 -6.59
CA ASN A 137 2.67 9.34 -6.96
C ASN A 137 2.21 9.73 -8.38
N ILE A 138 2.24 8.79 -9.33
CA ILE A 138 1.71 8.99 -10.69
C ILE A 138 0.22 9.28 -10.64
N LYS A 139 -0.57 8.49 -9.89
CA LYS A 139 -2.00 8.77 -9.67
C LYS A 139 -2.22 10.18 -9.15
N TYR A 140 -1.50 10.57 -8.09
CA TYR A 140 -1.65 11.90 -7.50
C TYR A 140 -1.34 13.01 -8.51
N LEU A 141 -0.29 12.84 -9.31
CA LEU A 141 0.09 13.80 -10.35
C LEU A 141 -0.98 13.91 -11.44
N LEU A 142 -1.54 12.76 -11.89
CA LEU A 142 -2.63 12.72 -12.87
C LEU A 142 -3.89 13.41 -12.34
N VAL A 143 -4.28 13.16 -11.09
CA VAL A 143 -5.44 13.81 -10.48
C VAL A 143 -5.22 15.32 -10.37
N LYS A 144 -4.04 15.76 -9.94
CA LYS A 144 -3.71 17.18 -9.85
C LYS A 144 -3.72 17.85 -11.23
N PHE A 145 -3.20 17.16 -12.25
CA PHE A 145 -3.22 17.64 -13.62
C PHE A 145 -4.66 17.81 -14.12
N TYR A 146 -5.50 16.79 -13.94
CA TYR A 146 -6.91 16.84 -14.35
C TYR A 146 -7.70 17.96 -13.66
N GLN A 147 -7.52 18.13 -12.34
CA GLN A 147 -8.15 19.22 -11.59
C GLN A 147 -7.72 20.60 -12.09
N ASN A 148 -6.43 20.77 -12.41
CA ASN A 148 -5.92 22.02 -12.97
C ASN A 148 -6.53 22.31 -14.35
N THR A 149 -6.66 21.30 -15.22
CA THR A 149 -7.29 21.45 -16.54
C THR A 149 -8.76 21.83 -16.42
N CYS A 150 -9.54 21.14 -15.56
CA CYS A 150 -10.95 21.46 -15.35
C CYS A 150 -11.16 22.87 -14.76
N ASN A 151 -10.30 23.31 -13.84
CA ASN A 151 -10.36 24.66 -13.26
C ASN A 151 -9.99 25.76 -14.27
N LEU A 152 -9.15 25.45 -15.26
CA LEU A 152 -8.82 26.39 -16.35
C LEU A 152 -10.01 26.54 -17.31
N ASP A 153 -10.68 25.44 -17.66
CA ASP A 153 -11.90 25.48 -18.49
C ASP A 153 -13.04 26.23 -17.78
N SER A 154 -13.22 26.04 -16.47
CA SER A 154 -14.23 26.79 -15.72
C SER A 154 -13.94 28.29 -15.66
N ARG A 155 -12.66 28.71 -15.55
CA ARG A 155 -12.28 30.14 -15.57
C ARG A 155 -12.48 30.79 -16.94
N ASN A 156 -12.17 30.08 -18.02
CA ASN A 156 -12.35 30.62 -19.38
C ASN A 156 -13.82 30.82 -19.74
N ASN A 157 -14.74 30.01 -19.19
CA ASN A 157 -16.18 30.20 -19.37
C ASN A 157 -16.76 31.38 -18.57
N ILE A 158 -16.13 31.79 -17.47
CA ILE A 158 -16.58 32.95 -16.67
C ILE A 158 -16.16 34.27 -17.33
N ILE A 159 -15.03 34.30 -18.06
CA ILE A 159 -14.52 35.52 -18.72
C ILE A 159 -15.26 35.81 -20.05
N ARG A 160 -16.00 34.82 -20.59
CA ARG A 160 -16.73 34.94 -21.86
C ARG A 160 -18.21 35.34 -21.72
N ASN A 161 -18.72 35.44 -20.49
CA ASN A 161 -20.07 35.94 -20.19
C ASN A 161 -20.00 37.35 -19.62
#